data_AF-A0A2U0RYI7-F1
#
_entry.id   AF-A0A2U0RYI7-F1
#
_cell.length_a   1.000
_cell.length_b   1.000
_cell.length_c   1.000
_cell.angle_alpha   90.00
_cell.angle_beta   90.00
_cell.angle_gamma   90.00
#
_symmetry.space_group_name_H-M   'P 1'
#
loop_
_entity.id
_entity.type
_entity.pdbx_description
1 polymer ?
#
loop_
_entity_poly.entity_id
_entity_poly.type
_entity_poly.pdbx_seq_one_letter_code
_entity_poly.pdbx_strand_id
1 'polypeptide(L)'
;MKTSKISILAILVTLIVMAAPASAYITSQNIETKADRMVDIADQALNTIMDLVETVESDPDTMQAIEDAVLEEEFYGNVSLCVEAGTIVGTTEFTESGEGWTYLAVATQSLADKEYEDAIDNARDALTIFRDVLRSINDILVDSGVETDQILDTEVIQESIDRSIERIAELEALLADQELLDKLTDATDELTEAQDLLDAGENEDATEKLRDANALISEVCQELKEIAQELNPSRTECYLNNAFQYRERFRERFGQAWDEEIDVDELLQAFGYDNEEDFMTKFQEMIENAQGAEDVKDAVKSLKDIGQMIHKMDSALKQEFTQQRGNQGQDMPGNGKGYGNMGGGNSP
;
A
#
# COMPACT_ATOMS: atom_id res chain seq x y z
N MET A 1 38.24 15.41 -9.85
CA MET A 1 36.86 14.91 -10.07
C MET A 1 36.08 15.26 -8.82
N LYS A 2 34.89 15.85 -8.99
CA LYS A 2 34.03 16.35 -7.90
C LYS A 2 32.70 15.61 -8.05
N THR A 3 32.61 14.42 -7.47
CA THR A 3 31.40 13.59 -7.53
C THR A 3 31.06 12.87 -6.22
N SER A 4 31.75 13.13 -5.11
CA SER A 4 31.51 12.43 -3.82
C SER A 4 30.64 13.21 -2.82
N LYS A 5 29.62 13.95 -3.28
CA LYS A 5 28.76 14.78 -2.38
C LYS A 5 27.29 14.36 -2.33
N ILE A 6 26.91 13.28 -3.02
CA ILE A 6 25.49 12.94 -3.28
C ILE A 6 25.15 11.51 -2.82
N SER A 7 26.12 10.72 -2.37
CA SER A 7 25.99 9.26 -2.21
C SER A 7 25.06 8.84 -1.04
N ILE A 8 25.14 9.51 0.12
CA ILE A 8 24.29 9.21 1.30
C ILE A 8 22.83 9.55 1.10
N LEU A 9 22.58 10.70 0.48
CA LEU A 9 21.22 11.14 0.21
C LEU A 9 20.52 10.17 -0.74
N ALA A 10 21.23 9.62 -1.74
CA ALA A 10 20.64 8.67 -2.66
C ALA A 10 20.19 7.39 -1.94
N ILE A 11 21.01 6.76 -1.08
CA ILE A 11 20.62 5.52 -0.39
C ILE A 11 19.46 5.78 0.59
N LEU A 12 19.58 6.75 1.50
CA LEU A 12 18.57 7.03 2.52
C LEU A 12 17.25 7.55 1.93
N VAL A 13 17.31 8.36 0.87
CA VAL A 13 16.11 8.82 0.16
C VAL A 13 15.51 7.69 -0.68
N THR A 14 16.29 6.76 -1.21
CA THR A 14 15.74 5.60 -1.93
C THR A 14 14.97 4.68 -0.97
N LEU A 15 15.49 4.47 0.26
CA LEU A 15 14.80 3.73 1.33
C LEU A 15 13.42 4.34 1.69
N ILE A 16 13.24 5.66 1.55
CA ILE A 16 12.02 6.38 1.95
C ILE A 16 11.11 6.76 0.75
N VAL A 17 11.65 6.96 -0.45
CA VAL A 17 10.87 7.30 -1.67
C VAL A 17 10.13 6.10 -2.24
N MET A 18 10.62 4.87 -2.01
CA MET A 18 10.00 3.67 -2.60
C MET A 18 8.70 3.20 -1.92
N ALA A 19 8.28 3.81 -0.80
CA ALA A 19 6.95 3.60 -0.22
C ALA A 19 5.80 4.18 -1.07
N ALA A 20 6.10 5.11 -2.00
CA ALA A 20 5.08 5.96 -2.64
C ALA A 20 4.32 5.35 -3.83
N PRO A 21 4.85 4.42 -4.67
CA PRO A 21 4.03 3.74 -5.68
C PRO A 21 3.67 2.30 -5.32
N ALA A 22 3.73 1.89 -4.04
CA ALA A 22 3.03 0.68 -3.58
C ALA A 22 1.49 0.84 -3.63
N SER A 23 0.98 2.02 -3.98
CA SER A 23 -0.45 2.27 -4.21
C SER A 23 -1.00 1.60 -5.47
N ALA A 24 -0.16 1.27 -6.46
CA ALA A 24 -0.59 0.54 -7.65
C ALA A 24 -0.50 -1.00 -7.51
N TYR A 25 0.37 -1.51 -6.62
CA TYR A 25 0.73 -2.94 -6.58
C TYR A 25 0.14 -3.74 -5.43
N ILE A 26 -0.59 -3.09 -4.52
CA ILE A 26 -1.28 -3.77 -3.43
C ILE A 26 -2.76 -3.93 -3.78
N THR A 27 -3.04 -4.78 -4.76
CA THR A 27 -4.40 -5.29 -5.01
C THR A 27 -4.57 -6.74 -4.57
N SER A 28 -3.50 -7.42 -4.12
CA SER A 28 -3.52 -8.81 -3.64
C SER A 28 -3.24 -9.00 -2.14
N GLN A 29 -2.65 -8.03 -1.44
CA GLN A 29 -2.52 -8.09 0.03
C GLN A 29 -3.74 -7.44 0.70
N ASN A 30 -4.22 -8.05 1.78
CA ASN A 30 -5.27 -7.45 2.61
C ASN A 30 -4.79 -6.08 3.13
N ILE A 31 -5.70 -5.11 3.26
CA ILE A 31 -5.40 -3.73 3.69
C ILE A 31 -4.68 -3.69 5.05
N GLU A 32 -4.94 -4.68 5.90
CA GLU A 32 -4.24 -4.91 7.16
C GLU A 32 -2.72 -5.07 6.97
N THR A 33 -2.28 -6.01 6.12
CA THR A 33 -0.85 -6.24 5.85
C THR A 33 -0.18 -5.02 5.24
N LYS A 34 -0.92 -4.24 4.44
CA LYS A 34 -0.41 -2.99 3.86
C LYS A 34 -0.18 -1.93 4.92
N ALA A 35 -1.14 -1.77 5.84
CA ALA A 35 -1.04 -0.79 6.91
C ALA A 35 0.12 -1.15 7.85
N ASP A 36 0.22 -2.41 8.25
CA ASP A 36 1.30 -2.97 9.07
C ASP A 36 2.67 -2.64 8.45
N ARG A 37 2.90 -3.05 7.20
CA ARG A 37 4.15 -2.73 6.47
C ARG A 37 4.44 -1.23 6.37
N MET A 38 3.43 -0.40 6.15
CA MET A 38 3.64 1.04 5.99
C MET A 38 4.08 1.70 7.31
N VAL A 39 3.47 1.29 8.43
CA VAL A 39 3.86 1.77 9.76
C VAL A 39 5.25 1.28 10.10
N ASP A 40 5.58 0.01 9.84
CA ASP A 40 6.91 -0.56 10.07
C ASP A 40 8.00 0.21 9.29
N ILE A 41 7.74 0.55 8.02
CA ILE A 41 8.67 1.35 7.20
C ILE A 41 8.87 2.75 7.80
N ALA A 42 7.81 3.38 8.29
CA ALA A 42 7.90 4.69 8.92
C ALA A 42 8.68 4.65 10.25
N ASP A 43 8.48 3.62 11.06
CA ASP A 43 9.24 3.40 12.30
C ASP A 43 10.73 3.16 12.01
N GLN A 44 11.05 2.31 11.03
CA GLN A 44 12.43 2.08 10.59
C GLN A 44 13.09 3.36 10.09
N ALA A 45 12.37 4.18 9.30
CA ALA A 45 12.90 5.45 8.82
C ALA A 45 13.23 6.43 9.97
N LEU A 46 12.40 6.45 11.02
CA LEU A 46 12.70 7.23 12.23
C LEU A 46 13.97 6.70 12.91
N ASN A 47 14.08 5.39 13.13
CA ASN A 47 15.26 4.78 13.74
C ASN A 47 16.53 5.12 12.96
N THR A 48 16.49 5.02 11.63
CA THR A 48 17.62 5.41 10.77
C THR A 48 18.01 6.88 10.91
N ILE A 49 17.04 7.79 11.07
CA ILE A 49 17.33 9.21 11.35
C ILE A 49 18.07 9.33 12.69
N MET A 50 17.59 8.64 13.71
CA MET A 50 18.17 8.73 15.05
C MET A 50 19.58 8.12 15.10
N ASP A 51 19.82 7.02 14.40
CA ASP A 51 21.15 6.41 14.29
C ASP A 51 22.14 7.34 13.56
N LEU A 52 21.69 8.02 12.49
CA LEU A 52 22.48 9.03 11.80
C LEU A 52 22.81 10.21 12.73
N VAL A 53 21.84 10.69 13.49
CA VAL A 53 22.02 11.78 14.45
C VAL A 53 23.02 11.35 15.53
N GLU A 54 22.89 10.16 16.11
CA GLU A 54 23.83 9.63 17.10
C GLU A 54 25.25 9.49 16.52
N THR A 55 25.38 9.06 15.27
CA THR A 55 26.66 8.94 14.57
C THR A 55 27.32 10.31 14.40
N VAL A 56 26.56 11.30 13.96
CA VAL A 56 27.01 12.69 13.82
C VAL A 56 27.45 13.27 15.17
N GLU A 57 26.67 13.09 16.23
CA GLU A 57 26.99 13.58 17.58
C GLU A 57 28.20 12.89 18.21
N SER A 58 28.40 11.61 17.89
CA SER A 58 29.49 10.81 18.42
C SER A 58 30.84 11.11 17.76
N ASP A 59 30.85 11.81 16.63
CA ASP A 59 32.06 12.29 15.95
C ASP A 59 32.34 13.77 16.29
N PRO A 60 33.32 14.05 17.17
CA PRO A 60 33.65 15.41 17.58
C PRO A 60 34.12 16.30 16.42
N ASP A 61 34.78 15.72 15.41
CA ASP A 61 35.29 16.50 14.27
C ASP A 61 34.11 16.93 13.37
N THR A 62 33.13 16.05 13.17
CA THR A 62 31.88 16.37 12.46
C THR A 62 31.06 17.43 13.21
N MET A 63 30.83 17.27 14.53
CA MET A 63 30.10 18.28 15.30
C MET A 63 30.82 19.63 15.34
N GLN A 64 32.14 19.63 15.49
CA GLN A 64 32.91 20.89 15.44
C GLN A 64 32.77 21.57 14.07
N ALA A 65 32.72 20.82 12.97
CA ALA A 65 32.51 21.38 11.65
C ALA A 65 31.12 22.04 11.50
N ILE A 66 30.08 21.41 12.06
CA ILE A 66 28.71 21.96 12.09
C ILE A 66 28.64 23.24 12.94
N GLU A 67 29.28 23.24 14.11
CA GLU A 67 29.37 24.41 14.98
C GLU A 67 30.13 25.57 14.30
N ASP A 68 31.27 25.28 13.68
CA ASP A 68 32.09 26.27 12.95
C ASP A 68 31.35 26.87 11.75
N ALA A 69 30.47 26.09 11.12
CA ALA A 69 29.57 26.55 10.06
C ALA A 69 28.32 27.29 10.58
N VAL A 70 28.10 27.31 11.89
CA VAL A 70 26.93 27.94 12.55
C VAL A 70 25.61 27.27 12.12
N LEU A 71 25.62 25.94 11.93
CA LEU A 71 24.46 25.16 11.48
C LEU A 71 23.88 24.28 12.60
N GLU A 72 24.40 24.36 13.82
CA GLU A 72 23.95 23.54 14.96
C GLU A 72 22.45 23.74 15.27
N GLU A 73 21.97 25.00 15.30
CA GLU A 73 20.55 25.28 15.54
C GLU A 73 19.66 24.71 14.43
N GLU A 74 20.12 24.76 13.18
CA GLU A 74 19.40 24.18 12.04
C GLU A 74 19.38 22.65 12.11
N PHE A 75 20.49 22.03 12.51
CA PHE A 75 20.59 20.58 12.72
C PHE A 75 19.56 20.10 13.74
N TYR A 76 19.61 20.62 14.97
CA TYR A 76 18.64 20.23 16.00
C TYR A 76 17.21 20.67 15.68
N GLY A 77 17.05 21.79 14.96
CA GLY A 77 15.75 22.22 14.44
C GLY A 77 15.11 21.18 13.52
N ASN A 78 15.88 20.55 12.63
CA ASN A 78 15.39 19.47 11.79
C ASN A 78 15.12 18.19 12.60
N VAL A 79 16.03 17.80 13.50
CA VAL A 79 15.83 16.62 14.38
C VAL A 79 14.55 16.76 15.21
N SER A 80 14.21 17.97 15.65
CA SER A 80 13.00 18.25 16.43
C SER A 80 11.70 17.79 15.77
N LEU A 81 11.68 17.71 14.43
CA LEU A 81 10.50 17.29 13.66
C LEU A 81 10.21 15.78 13.78
N CYS A 82 11.18 14.98 14.23
CA CYS A 82 11.11 13.52 14.24
C CYS A 82 11.00 12.89 15.63
N VAL A 83 11.17 13.66 16.71
CA VAL A 83 11.31 13.13 18.06
C VAL A 83 10.08 13.33 18.93
N GLU A 84 9.93 12.47 19.94
CA GLU A 84 8.89 12.63 20.97
C GLU A 84 9.25 13.73 21.97
N ALA A 85 8.26 14.42 22.53
CA ALA A 85 8.45 15.29 23.68
C ALA A 85 9.16 14.55 24.84
N GLY A 86 10.20 15.16 25.39
CA GLY A 86 11.06 14.60 26.43
C GLY A 86 12.25 13.82 25.90
N THR A 87 12.38 13.65 24.58
CA THR A 87 13.61 13.12 23.97
C THR A 87 14.75 14.11 24.16
N ILE A 88 15.92 13.61 24.53
CA ILE A 88 17.15 14.38 24.64
C ILE A 88 18.06 13.95 23.51
N VAL A 89 18.50 14.92 22.70
CA VAL A 89 19.49 14.73 21.64
C VAL A 89 20.64 15.69 21.95
N GLY A 90 21.85 15.15 22.11
CA GLY A 90 22.99 15.90 22.61
C GLY A 90 22.74 16.53 23.98
N THR A 91 22.66 17.86 24.00
CA THR A 91 22.34 18.63 25.23
C THR A 91 20.95 19.27 25.21
N THR A 92 20.17 19.03 24.15
CA THR A 92 18.87 19.65 23.91
C THR A 92 17.75 18.69 24.28
N GLU A 93 16.89 19.11 25.21
CA GLU A 93 15.65 18.41 25.53
C GLU A 93 14.50 19.03 24.71
N PHE A 94 13.80 18.22 23.92
CA PHE A 94 12.66 18.69 23.15
C PHE A 94 11.39 18.70 24.00
N THR A 95 10.73 19.84 24.12
CA THR A 95 9.53 19.98 24.98
C THR A 95 8.23 19.66 24.28
N GLU A 96 8.24 19.57 22.96
CA GLU A 96 7.08 19.28 22.12
C GLU A 96 7.44 18.15 21.15
N SER A 97 6.47 17.29 20.84
CA SER A 97 6.67 16.23 19.85
C SER A 97 6.70 16.84 18.46
N GLY A 98 7.65 16.38 17.65
CA GLY A 98 7.74 16.73 16.25
C GLY A 98 6.52 16.30 15.45
N GLU A 99 6.25 16.99 14.35
CA GLU A 99 5.12 16.68 13.47
C GLU A 99 5.26 15.28 12.85
N GLY A 100 6.46 14.89 12.43
CA GLY A 100 6.75 13.56 11.88
C GLY A 100 6.53 12.44 12.91
N TRP A 101 7.01 12.65 14.15
CA TRP A 101 6.72 11.73 15.25
C TRP A 101 5.22 11.60 15.50
N THR A 102 4.50 12.73 15.50
CA THR A 102 3.07 12.78 15.80
C THR A 102 2.29 11.97 14.79
N TYR A 103 2.60 12.09 13.50
CA TYR A 103 1.99 11.26 12.46
C TYR A 103 2.33 9.78 12.64
N LEU A 104 3.58 9.42 12.95
CA LEU A 104 3.96 8.02 13.19
C LEU A 104 3.19 7.43 14.38
N ALA A 105 3.09 8.17 15.50
CA ALA A 105 2.36 7.73 16.68
C ALA A 105 0.86 7.52 16.40
N VAL A 106 0.24 8.43 15.64
CA VAL A 106 -1.15 8.28 15.18
C VAL A 106 -1.27 7.07 14.25
N ALA A 107 -0.33 6.86 13.33
CA ALA A 107 -0.34 5.72 12.43
C ALA A 107 -0.30 4.38 13.18
N THR A 108 0.60 4.26 14.16
CA THR A 108 0.71 3.09 15.04
C THR A 108 -0.55 2.85 15.84
N GLN A 109 -1.17 3.92 16.36
CA GLN A 109 -2.44 3.82 17.11
C GLN A 109 -3.59 3.39 16.20
N SER A 110 -3.74 4.00 15.03
CA SER A 110 -4.76 3.62 14.03
C SER A 110 -4.59 2.18 13.57
N LEU A 111 -3.35 1.69 13.42
CA LEU A 111 -3.08 0.28 13.11
C LEU A 111 -3.59 -0.63 14.23
N ALA A 112 -3.32 -0.30 15.50
CA ALA A 112 -3.81 -1.05 16.66
C ALA A 112 -5.34 -1.06 16.76
N ASP A 113 -5.98 0.06 16.40
CA ASP A 113 -7.44 0.22 16.36
C ASP A 113 -8.09 -0.36 15.09
N LYS A 114 -7.29 -0.92 14.18
CA LYS A 114 -7.69 -1.52 12.87
C LYS A 114 -8.29 -0.50 11.90
N GLU A 115 -7.93 0.77 12.06
CA GLU A 115 -8.23 1.87 11.16
C GLU A 115 -7.16 1.93 10.06
N TYR A 116 -7.14 0.90 9.20
CA TYR A 116 -6.02 0.67 8.29
C TYR A 116 -5.78 1.77 7.24
N GLU A 117 -6.83 2.46 6.78
CA GLU A 117 -6.67 3.59 5.84
C GLU A 117 -5.99 4.77 6.53
N ASP A 118 -6.41 5.09 7.75
CA ASP A 118 -5.82 6.18 8.54
C ASP A 118 -4.38 5.84 8.94
N ALA A 119 -4.09 4.59 9.29
CA ALA A 119 -2.73 4.13 9.56
C ALA A 119 -1.80 4.35 8.35
N ILE A 120 -2.26 3.99 7.15
CA ILE A 120 -1.49 4.17 5.91
C ILE A 120 -1.26 5.65 5.60
N ASP A 121 -2.29 6.49 5.74
CA ASP A 121 -2.19 7.91 5.38
C ASP A 121 -1.29 8.66 6.37
N ASN A 122 -1.42 8.44 7.68
CA ASN A 122 -0.53 9.04 8.68
C ASN A 122 0.93 8.55 8.53
N ALA A 123 1.16 7.27 8.25
CA ALA A 123 2.52 6.77 8.03
C ALA A 123 3.20 7.41 6.80
N ARG A 124 2.43 7.74 5.75
CA ARG A 124 2.95 8.48 4.58
C ARG A 124 3.32 9.92 4.91
N ASP A 125 2.51 10.59 5.72
CA ASP A 125 2.78 11.95 6.15
C ASP A 125 4.04 12.00 7.04
N ALA A 126 4.20 11.03 7.94
CA ALA A 126 5.42 10.83 8.72
C ALA A 126 6.65 10.63 7.80
N LEU A 127 6.58 9.67 6.86
CA LEU A 127 7.67 9.39 5.92
C LEU A 127 8.06 10.59 5.05
N THR A 128 7.10 11.47 4.75
CA THR A 128 7.38 12.70 4.00
C THR A 128 8.25 13.63 4.81
N ILE A 129 7.91 13.86 6.09
CA ILE A 129 8.71 14.68 6.99
C ILE A 129 10.08 14.06 7.26
N PHE A 130 10.14 12.75 7.48
CA PHE A 130 11.39 12.02 7.70
C PHE A 130 12.35 12.15 6.52
N ARG A 131 11.82 12.09 5.29
CA ARG A 131 12.61 12.35 4.08
C ARG A 131 13.20 13.75 4.05
N ASP A 132 12.40 14.75 4.42
CA ASP A 132 12.82 16.14 4.43
C ASP A 132 13.87 16.38 5.52
N VAL A 133 13.73 15.78 6.70
CA VAL A 133 14.72 15.86 7.79
C VAL A 133 16.05 15.24 7.38
N LEU A 134 16.05 14.03 6.79
CA LEU A 134 17.29 13.41 6.30
C LEU A 134 17.97 14.25 5.24
N ARG A 135 17.19 14.85 4.34
CA ARG A 135 17.72 15.73 3.33
C ARG A 135 18.38 16.96 3.94
N SER A 136 17.70 17.61 4.87
CA SER A 136 18.25 18.78 5.58
C SER A 136 19.50 18.43 6.38
N ILE A 137 19.52 17.30 7.10
CA ILE A 137 20.70 16.84 7.83
C ILE A 137 21.87 16.64 6.87
N ASN A 138 21.65 15.97 5.74
CA ASN A 138 22.72 15.78 4.76
C ASN A 138 23.20 17.10 4.14
N ASP A 139 22.29 18.02 3.82
CA ASP A 139 22.64 19.34 3.30
C ASP A 139 23.51 20.11 4.33
N ILE A 140 23.16 20.04 5.61
CA ILE A 140 23.95 20.62 6.72
C ILE A 140 25.35 20.00 6.79
N LEU A 141 25.47 18.67 6.73
CA LEU A 141 26.77 17.99 6.76
C LEU A 141 27.65 18.43 5.58
N VAL A 142 27.07 18.51 4.39
CA VAL A 142 27.79 18.95 3.17
C VAL A 142 28.22 20.41 3.27
N ASP A 143 27.35 21.30 3.77
CA ASP A 143 27.63 22.73 3.92
C ASP A 143 28.64 23.00 5.05
N SER A 144 28.68 22.14 6.06
CA SER A 144 29.70 22.11 7.12
C SER A 144 31.05 21.60 6.64
N GLY A 145 31.13 21.08 5.40
CA GLY A 145 32.35 20.57 4.80
C GLY A 145 32.73 19.16 5.27
N VAL A 146 31.79 18.43 5.89
CA VAL A 146 31.96 17.04 6.30
C VAL A 146 31.96 16.17 5.05
N GLU A 147 32.96 15.29 4.92
CA GLU A 147 32.96 14.25 3.89
C GLU A 147 31.97 13.17 4.31
N THR A 148 30.77 13.25 3.76
CA THR A 148 29.67 12.39 4.16
C THR A 148 29.98 10.92 3.88
N ASP A 149 30.80 10.59 2.87
CA ASP A 149 31.20 9.23 2.49
C ASP A 149 31.74 8.34 3.64
N GLN A 150 32.18 8.92 4.76
CA GLN A 150 32.67 8.21 5.95
C GLN A 150 31.59 7.84 6.98
N ILE A 151 30.36 8.32 6.81
CA ILE A 151 29.23 8.15 7.76
C ILE A 151 28.40 6.90 7.44
N LEU A 152 28.60 6.26 6.28
CA LEU A 152 27.87 5.04 5.91
C LEU A 152 28.40 3.83 6.67
N ASP A 153 27.56 3.29 7.56
CA ASP A 153 27.77 1.97 8.12
C ASP A 153 27.59 0.90 7.02
N THR A 154 28.53 -0.04 6.95
CA THR A 154 28.45 -1.24 6.10
C THR A 154 27.14 -1.99 6.35
N GLU A 155 26.61 -1.96 7.58
CA GLU A 155 25.32 -2.58 7.93
C GLU A 155 24.12 -1.92 7.20
N VAL A 156 24.14 -0.59 7.02
CA VAL A 156 23.08 0.14 6.31
C VAL A 156 23.06 -0.19 4.81
N ILE A 157 24.25 -0.30 4.21
CA ILE A 157 24.37 -0.69 2.80
C ILE A 157 23.89 -2.13 2.62
N GLN A 158 24.29 -3.04 3.51
CA GLN A 158 23.84 -4.43 3.50
C GLN A 158 22.31 -4.54 3.56
N GLU A 159 21.71 -3.86 4.54
CA GLU A 159 20.25 -3.91 4.71
C GLU A 159 19.52 -3.35 3.48
N SER A 160 20.08 -2.31 2.85
CA SER A 160 19.53 -1.74 1.62
C SER A 160 19.60 -2.72 0.45
N ILE A 161 20.71 -3.45 0.31
CA ILE A 161 20.85 -4.50 -0.71
C ILE A 161 19.79 -5.58 -0.48
N ASP A 162 19.66 -6.09 0.75
CA ASP A 162 18.71 -7.15 1.11
C ASP A 162 17.27 -6.75 0.79
N ARG A 163 16.86 -5.52 1.17
CA ARG A 163 15.52 -4.98 0.86
C ARG A 163 15.28 -4.87 -0.65
N SER A 164 16.27 -4.42 -1.42
CA SER A 164 16.16 -4.32 -2.88
C SER A 164 16.04 -5.69 -3.54
N ILE A 165 16.73 -6.72 -3.02
CA ILE A 165 16.58 -8.11 -3.48
C ILE A 165 15.16 -8.63 -3.21
N GLU A 166 14.65 -8.44 -1.99
CA GLU A 166 13.27 -8.83 -1.66
C GLU A 166 12.26 -8.14 -2.58
N ARG A 167 12.50 -6.86 -2.88
CA ARG A 167 11.64 -6.08 -3.78
C ARG A 167 11.65 -6.60 -5.21
N ILE A 168 12.81 -6.97 -5.73
CA ILE A 168 12.93 -7.60 -7.05
C ILE A 168 12.11 -8.90 -7.08
N ALA A 169 12.26 -9.76 -6.07
CA ALA A 169 11.52 -11.02 -6.00
C ALA A 169 9.99 -10.81 -5.96
N GLU A 170 9.52 -9.78 -5.26
CA GLU A 170 8.11 -9.37 -5.29
C GLU A 170 7.65 -8.93 -6.68
N LEU A 171 8.45 -8.15 -7.41
CA LEU A 171 8.13 -7.67 -8.75
C LEU A 171 8.15 -8.80 -9.79
N GLU A 172 9.14 -9.69 -9.74
CA GLU A 172 9.23 -10.85 -10.63
C GLU A 172 8.02 -11.77 -10.51
N ALA A 173 7.50 -11.97 -9.29
CA ALA A 173 6.31 -12.77 -9.05
C ALA A 173 5.04 -12.20 -9.72
N LEU A 174 5.04 -10.92 -10.07
CA LEU A 174 3.89 -10.21 -10.64
C LEU A 174 4.00 -10.00 -12.16
N LEU A 175 5.22 -10.06 -12.69
CA LEU A 175 5.51 -9.74 -14.07
C LEU A 175 5.37 -10.96 -14.97
N ALA A 176 4.75 -10.74 -16.13
CA ALA A 176 4.79 -11.66 -17.26
C ALA A 176 5.49 -11.05 -18.48
N ASP A 177 5.88 -9.77 -18.38
CA ASP A 177 6.56 -9.03 -19.43
C ASP A 177 8.06 -9.30 -19.37
N GLN A 178 8.62 -9.82 -20.47
CA GLN A 178 10.02 -10.20 -20.52
C GLN A 178 10.97 -9.00 -20.50
N GLU A 179 10.59 -7.86 -21.06
CA GLU A 179 11.43 -6.66 -21.08
C GLU A 179 11.59 -6.09 -19.67
N LEU A 180 10.50 -6.07 -18.89
CA LEU A 180 10.56 -5.68 -17.48
C LEU A 180 11.33 -6.70 -16.62
N LEU A 181 11.21 -8.00 -16.91
CA LEU A 181 11.99 -9.04 -16.23
C LEU A 181 13.49 -8.94 -16.54
N ASP A 182 13.86 -8.59 -17.78
CA ASP A 182 15.26 -8.37 -18.15
C ASP A 182 15.86 -7.20 -17.36
N LYS A 183 15.12 -6.09 -17.17
CA LYS A 183 15.56 -4.98 -16.30
C LYS A 183 15.75 -5.37 -14.84
N LEU A 184 14.90 -6.25 -14.30
CA LEU A 184 15.06 -6.77 -12.95
C LEU A 184 16.25 -7.72 -12.83
N THR A 185 16.57 -8.44 -13.90
CA THR A 185 17.80 -9.24 -13.99
C THR A 185 19.02 -8.34 -13.93
N ASP A 186 19.05 -7.27 -14.73
CA ASP A 186 20.13 -6.27 -14.69
C ASP A 186 20.26 -5.65 -13.30
N ALA A 187 19.14 -5.31 -12.64
CA ALA A 187 19.16 -4.79 -11.27
C ALA A 187 19.73 -5.80 -10.26
N THR A 188 19.44 -7.09 -10.45
CA THR A 188 19.97 -8.18 -9.60
C THR A 188 21.48 -8.33 -9.76
N ASP A 189 21.99 -8.19 -11.00
CA ASP A 189 23.42 -8.23 -11.27
C ASP A 189 24.14 -7.05 -10.58
N GLU A 190 23.56 -5.84 -10.64
CA GLU A 190 24.10 -4.66 -9.94
C GLU A 190 24.08 -4.84 -8.40
N LEU A 191 23.03 -5.42 -7.81
CA LEU A 191 22.98 -5.72 -6.37
C LEU A 191 24.00 -6.80 -5.96
N THR A 192 24.23 -7.78 -6.82
CA THR A 192 25.24 -8.82 -6.58
C THR A 192 26.64 -8.19 -6.59
N GLU A 193 26.92 -7.30 -7.54
CA GLU A 193 28.18 -6.56 -7.58
C GLU A 193 28.33 -5.63 -6.37
N ALA A 194 27.26 -4.96 -5.94
CA ALA A 194 27.25 -4.16 -4.71
C ALA A 194 27.63 -4.98 -3.48
N GLN A 195 27.10 -6.20 -3.36
CA GLN A 195 27.44 -7.12 -2.27
C GLN A 195 28.92 -7.53 -2.29
N ASP A 196 29.45 -7.91 -3.45
CA ASP A 196 30.84 -8.31 -3.61
C ASP A 196 31.81 -7.16 -3.23
N LEU A 197 31.46 -5.92 -3.61
CA LEU A 197 32.23 -4.72 -3.26
C LEU A 197 32.14 -4.40 -1.76
N LEU A 198 30.97 -4.56 -1.16
CA LEU A 198 30.77 -4.36 0.27
C LEU A 198 31.61 -5.36 1.10
N ASP A 199 31.62 -6.63 0.69
CA ASP A 199 32.45 -7.69 1.29
C ASP A 199 33.95 -7.42 1.15
N ALA A 200 34.35 -6.71 0.08
CA ALA A 200 35.72 -6.25 -0.14
C ALA A 200 36.09 -4.97 0.67
N GLY A 201 35.11 -4.33 1.30
CA GLY A 201 35.27 -3.06 2.02
C GLY A 201 35.29 -1.83 1.11
N GLU A 202 34.82 -1.96 -0.13
CA GLU A 202 34.75 -0.90 -1.15
C GLU A 202 33.38 -0.19 -1.07
N ASN A 203 33.09 0.46 0.07
CA ASN A 203 31.76 1.02 0.38
C ASN A 203 31.26 2.07 -0.64
N GLU A 204 32.14 2.87 -1.22
CA GLU A 204 31.77 3.90 -2.23
C GLU A 204 31.27 3.24 -3.52
N ASP A 205 32.02 2.26 -4.03
CA ASP A 205 31.66 1.53 -5.24
C ASP A 205 30.41 0.67 -5.01
N ALA A 206 30.29 0.03 -3.83
CA ALA A 206 29.08 -0.70 -3.44
C ALA A 206 27.83 0.20 -3.42
N THR A 207 27.97 1.44 -2.94
CA THR A 207 26.91 2.45 -2.93
C THR A 207 26.49 2.86 -4.33
N GLU A 208 27.45 3.06 -5.24
CA GLU A 208 27.16 3.38 -6.64
C GLU A 208 26.34 2.26 -7.29
N LYS A 209 26.72 1.00 -7.06
CA LYS A 209 26.03 -0.18 -7.60
C LYS A 209 24.62 -0.38 -7.05
N LEU A 210 24.44 -0.21 -5.74
CA LEU A 210 23.11 -0.22 -5.12
C LEU A 210 22.20 0.87 -5.72
N ARG A 211 22.75 2.06 -6.00
CA ARG A 211 21.99 3.15 -6.62
C ARG A 211 21.58 2.80 -8.05
N ASP A 212 22.47 2.22 -8.84
CA ASP A 212 22.17 1.83 -10.22
C ASP A 212 21.08 0.75 -10.27
N ALA A 213 21.16 -0.26 -9.39
CA ALA A 213 20.10 -1.24 -9.22
C ALA A 213 18.74 -0.60 -8.90
N ASN A 214 18.72 0.33 -7.93
CA ASN A 214 17.49 0.99 -7.51
C ASN A 214 16.89 1.91 -8.58
N ALA A 215 17.72 2.47 -9.48
CA ALA A 215 17.24 3.20 -10.64
C ALA A 215 16.46 2.27 -11.58
N LEU A 216 16.99 1.08 -11.88
CA LEU A 216 16.32 0.07 -12.71
C LEU A 216 14.99 -0.41 -12.08
N ILE A 217 14.99 -0.70 -10.77
CA ILE A 217 13.76 -1.07 -10.04
C ILE A 217 12.70 0.05 -10.14
N SER A 218 13.13 1.30 -10.03
CA SER A 218 12.25 2.47 -10.14
C SER A 218 11.65 2.62 -11.54
N GLU A 219 12.46 2.41 -12.59
CA GLU A 219 11.97 2.39 -13.98
C GLU A 219 10.91 1.31 -14.19
N VAL A 220 11.18 0.08 -13.72
CA VAL A 220 10.22 -1.03 -13.80
C VAL A 220 8.91 -0.64 -13.12
N CYS A 221 8.96 -0.10 -11.90
CA CYS A 221 7.76 0.35 -11.17
C CYS A 221 6.98 1.46 -11.91
N GLN A 222 7.68 2.37 -12.58
CA GLN A 222 7.06 3.47 -13.31
C GLN A 222 6.37 2.97 -14.59
N GLU A 223 6.99 2.09 -15.36
CA GLU A 223 6.37 1.48 -16.56
C GLU A 223 5.14 0.66 -16.18
N LEU A 224 5.26 -0.11 -15.10
CA LEU A 224 4.17 -0.85 -14.48
C LEU A 224 2.97 0.06 -14.13
N LYS A 225 3.25 1.22 -13.52
CA LYS A 225 2.23 2.24 -13.22
C LYS A 225 1.58 2.79 -14.49
N GLU A 226 2.34 3.02 -15.55
CA GLU A 226 1.83 3.50 -16.84
C GLU A 226 0.92 2.47 -17.51
N ILE A 227 1.35 1.20 -17.56
CA ILE A 227 0.53 0.08 -18.04
C ILE A 227 -0.77 -0.02 -17.25
N ALA A 228 -0.71 0.10 -15.92
CA ALA A 228 -1.90 0.10 -15.09
C ALA A 228 -2.84 1.26 -15.44
N GLN A 229 -2.30 2.48 -15.58
CA GLN A 229 -3.09 3.66 -15.97
C GLN A 229 -3.75 3.51 -17.34
N GLU A 230 -3.08 2.91 -18.32
CA GLU A 230 -3.64 2.64 -19.64
C GLU A 230 -4.76 1.59 -19.61
N LEU A 231 -4.61 0.55 -18.79
CA LEU A 231 -5.58 -0.54 -18.70
C LEU A 231 -6.79 -0.22 -17.80
N ASN A 232 -6.65 0.72 -16.86
CA ASN A 232 -7.68 1.04 -15.87
C ASN A 232 -9.03 1.43 -16.51
N PRO A 233 -9.12 2.31 -17.53
CA PRO A 233 -10.39 2.65 -18.17
C PRO A 233 -11.12 1.41 -18.73
N SER A 234 -10.40 0.53 -19.44
CA SER A 234 -11.00 -0.68 -20.02
C SER A 234 -11.43 -1.69 -18.94
N ARG A 235 -10.64 -1.82 -17.86
CA ARG A 235 -11.00 -2.66 -16.71
C ARG A 235 -12.26 -2.13 -16.02
N THR A 236 -12.32 -0.84 -15.74
CA THR A 236 -13.50 -0.18 -15.17
C THR A 236 -14.72 -0.40 -16.05
N GLU A 237 -14.62 -0.18 -17.36
CA GLU A 237 -15.71 -0.44 -18.31
C GLU A 237 -16.19 -1.90 -18.27
N CYS A 238 -15.27 -2.87 -18.24
CA CYS A 238 -15.60 -4.29 -18.10
C CYS A 238 -16.38 -4.58 -16.80
N TYR A 239 -15.94 -4.02 -15.68
CA TYR A 239 -16.66 -4.18 -14.41
C TYR A 239 -18.05 -3.54 -14.43
N LEU A 240 -18.17 -2.33 -14.99
CA LEU A 240 -19.46 -1.66 -15.10
C LEU A 240 -20.42 -2.41 -16.03
N ASN A 241 -19.93 -2.97 -17.13
CA ASN A 241 -20.72 -3.83 -18.01
C ASN A 241 -21.27 -5.06 -17.26
N ASN A 242 -20.46 -5.66 -16.39
CA ASN A 242 -20.93 -6.76 -15.53
C ASN A 242 -21.95 -6.26 -14.49
N ALA A 243 -21.75 -5.09 -13.89
CA ALA A 243 -22.68 -4.50 -12.94
C ALA A 243 -24.05 -4.23 -13.57
N PHE A 244 -24.09 -3.71 -14.80
CA PHE A 244 -25.32 -3.55 -15.59
C PHE A 244 -26.05 -4.89 -15.78
N GLN A 245 -25.33 -5.97 -16.09
CA GLN A 245 -25.94 -7.30 -16.21
C GLN A 245 -26.52 -7.79 -14.87
N TYR A 246 -25.86 -7.52 -13.75
CA TYR A 246 -26.39 -7.86 -12.43
C TYR A 246 -27.65 -7.08 -12.09
N ARG A 247 -27.72 -5.80 -12.45
CA ARG A 247 -28.92 -4.98 -12.26
C ARG A 247 -30.13 -5.58 -12.97
N GLU A 248 -29.99 -5.98 -14.24
CA GLU A 248 -31.08 -6.64 -14.97
C GLU A 248 -31.41 -8.02 -14.40
N ARG A 249 -30.41 -8.79 -13.94
CA ARG A 249 -30.67 -10.06 -13.23
C ARG A 249 -31.45 -9.88 -11.93
N PHE A 250 -31.19 -8.83 -11.16
CA PHE A 250 -31.99 -8.56 -9.96
C PHE A 250 -33.43 -8.23 -10.33
N ARG A 251 -33.65 -7.45 -11.39
CA ARG A 251 -34.99 -7.15 -11.88
C ARG A 251 -35.77 -8.42 -12.22
N GLU A 252 -35.14 -9.32 -12.97
CA GLU A 252 -35.74 -10.62 -13.29
C GLU A 252 -36.02 -11.45 -12.02
N ARG A 253 -35.09 -11.45 -11.05
CA ARG A 253 -35.26 -12.22 -9.81
C ARG A 253 -36.30 -11.63 -8.87
N PHE A 254 -36.48 -10.32 -8.84
CA PHE A 254 -37.58 -9.69 -8.11
C PHE A 254 -38.92 -10.05 -8.75
N GLY A 255 -39.01 -10.04 -10.08
CA GLY A 255 -40.19 -10.55 -10.79
C GLY A 255 -40.51 -12.01 -10.43
N GLN A 256 -39.50 -12.89 -10.41
CA GLN A 256 -39.67 -14.28 -9.98
C GLN A 256 -40.06 -14.42 -8.51
N ALA A 257 -39.51 -13.57 -7.63
CA ALA A 257 -39.82 -13.57 -6.21
C ALA A 257 -41.30 -13.19 -5.99
N TRP A 258 -41.81 -12.20 -6.73
CA TRP A 258 -43.23 -11.86 -6.73
C TRP A 258 -44.12 -13.04 -7.18
N ASP A 259 -43.71 -13.76 -8.23
CA ASP A 259 -44.42 -14.96 -8.69
C ASP A 259 -44.41 -16.11 -7.66
N GLU A 260 -43.39 -16.18 -6.80
CA GLU A 260 -43.25 -17.15 -5.69
C GLU A 260 -43.84 -16.66 -4.35
N GLU A 261 -44.60 -15.55 -4.36
CA GLU A 261 -45.22 -14.90 -3.19
C GLU A 261 -44.21 -14.46 -2.12
N ILE A 262 -42.97 -14.15 -2.51
CA ILE A 262 -41.95 -13.57 -1.64
C ILE A 262 -42.15 -12.04 -1.59
N ASP A 263 -42.19 -11.47 -0.38
CA ASP A 263 -42.32 -10.02 -0.19
C ASP A 263 -40.98 -9.32 -0.46
N VAL A 264 -40.79 -8.89 -1.71
CA VAL A 264 -39.57 -8.21 -2.15
C VAL A 264 -39.44 -6.83 -1.49
N ASP A 265 -40.56 -6.14 -1.23
CA ASP A 265 -40.51 -4.82 -0.61
C ASP A 265 -40.05 -4.90 0.85
N GLU A 266 -40.52 -5.89 1.62
CA GLU A 266 -40.03 -6.16 2.97
C GLU A 266 -38.53 -6.48 2.98
N LEU A 267 -38.08 -7.34 2.05
CA LEU A 267 -36.66 -7.65 1.89
C LEU A 267 -35.84 -6.39 1.62
N LEU A 268 -36.28 -5.56 0.68
CA LEU A 268 -35.58 -4.33 0.28
C LEU A 268 -35.55 -3.30 1.40
N GLN A 269 -36.63 -3.16 2.17
CA GLN A 269 -36.69 -2.28 3.34
C GLN A 269 -35.68 -2.68 4.42
N ALA A 270 -35.41 -3.98 4.60
CA ALA A 270 -34.37 -4.46 5.52
C ALA A 270 -32.95 -3.98 5.12
N PHE A 271 -32.75 -3.63 3.85
CA PHE A 271 -31.50 -3.05 3.33
C PHE A 271 -31.57 -1.52 3.15
N GLY A 272 -32.66 -0.88 3.59
CA GLY A 272 -32.83 0.58 3.51
C GLY A 272 -33.28 1.09 2.14
N TYR A 273 -33.94 0.23 1.35
CA TYR A 273 -34.58 0.61 0.09
C TYR A 273 -36.10 0.61 0.26
N ASP A 274 -36.77 1.62 -0.28
CA ASP A 274 -38.24 1.73 -0.09
C ASP A 274 -39.01 0.65 -0.87
N ASN A 275 -38.50 0.28 -2.04
CA ASN A 275 -39.09 -0.71 -2.98
C ASN A 275 -38.08 -1.04 -4.11
N GLU A 276 -38.50 -1.90 -5.05
CA GLU A 276 -37.69 -2.29 -6.22
C GLU A 276 -37.21 -1.09 -7.06
N GLU A 277 -38.06 -0.10 -7.28
CA GLU A 277 -37.73 1.07 -8.10
C GLU A 277 -36.64 1.93 -7.45
N ASP A 278 -36.71 2.14 -6.13
CA ASP A 278 -35.68 2.84 -5.35
C ASP A 278 -34.34 2.09 -5.40
N PHE A 279 -34.35 0.76 -5.22
CA PHE A 279 -33.15 -0.06 -5.35
C PHE A 279 -32.53 0.05 -6.76
N MET A 280 -33.33 -0.09 -7.81
CA MET A 280 -32.86 -0.04 -9.20
C MET A 280 -32.31 1.33 -9.59
N THR A 281 -32.89 2.39 -9.04
CA THR A 281 -32.43 3.77 -9.22
C THR A 281 -31.10 3.97 -8.53
N LYS A 282 -30.97 3.61 -7.24
CA LYS A 282 -29.71 3.73 -6.51
C LYS A 282 -28.59 2.88 -7.13
N PHE A 283 -28.90 1.68 -7.61
CA PHE A 283 -27.91 0.86 -8.34
C PHE A 283 -27.47 1.57 -9.63
N GLN A 284 -28.42 2.11 -10.41
CA GLN A 284 -28.08 2.87 -11.62
C GLN A 284 -27.19 4.07 -11.30
N GLU A 285 -27.51 4.84 -10.25
CA GLU A 285 -26.71 5.98 -9.80
C GLU A 285 -25.29 5.57 -9.41
N MET A 286 -25.11 4.44 -8.71
CA MET A 286 -23.77 3.92 -8.37
C MET A 286 -22.95 3.59 -9.63
N ILE A 287 -23.58 3.00 -10.65
CA ILE A 287 -22.93 2.68 -11.93
C ILE A 287 -22.52 3.98 -12.65
N GLU A 288 -23.42 4.97 -12.72
CA GLU A 288 -23.15 6.26 -13.36
C GLU A 288 -22.05 7.04 -12.65
N ASN A 289 -22.04 7.04 -11.31
CA ASN A 289 -20.99 7.67 -10.51
C ASN A 289 -19.63 7.01 -10.76
N ALA A 290 -19.58 5.68 -10.82
CA ALA A 290 -18.35 4.95 -11.12
C ALA A 290 -17.86 5.22 -12.57
N GLN A 291 -18.79 5.40 -13.52
CA GLN A 291 -18.48 5.71 -14.91
C GLN A 291 -17.98 7.15 -15.09
N GLY A 292 -18.51 8.09 -14.29
CA GLY A 292 -18.15 9.50 -14.31
C GLY A 292 -17.00 9.88 -13.38
N ALA A 293 -16.38 8.92 -12.69
CA ALA A 293 -15.27 9.18 -11.77
C ALA A 293 -14.08 9.84 -12.50
N GLU A 294 -13.59 10.95 -11.95
CA GLU A 294 -12.48 11.72 -12.53
C GLU A 294 -11.13 11.02 -12.31
N ASP A 295 -11.01 10.21 -11.24
CA ASP A 295 -9.82 9.43 -10.95
C ASP A 295 -10.11 7.94 -10.70
N VAL A 296 -9.04 7.15 -10.80
CA VAL A 296 -9.09 5.69 -10.65
C VAL A 296 -9.44 5.26 -9.21
N LYS A 297 -9.04 6.03 -8.20
CA LYS A 297 -9.30 5.70 -6.79
C LYS A 297 -10.81 5.75 -6.52
N ASP A 298 -11.47 6.78 -7.02
CA ASP A 298 -12.91 6.96 -6.92
C ASP A 298 -13.67 5.92 -7.74
N ALA A 299 -13.19 5.59 -8.94
CA ALA A 299 -13.75 4.52 -9.75
C ALA A 299 -13.67 3.17 -9.01
N VAL A 300 -12.50 2.81 -8.47
CA VAL A 300 -12.28 1.55 -7.73
C VAL A 300 -13.13 1.49 -6.47
N LYS A 301 -13.24 2.58 -5.71
CA LYS A 301 -14.11 2.66 -4.53
C LYS A 301 -15.56 2.41 -4.91
N SER A 302 -16.04 3.09 -5.95
CA SER A 302 -17.42 2.93 -6.43
C SER A 302 -17.69 1.49 -6.92
N LEU A 303 -16.75 0.88 -7.63
CA LEU A 303 -16.83 -0.52 -8.05
C LEU A 303 -16.86 -1.50 -6.87
N LYS A 304 -16.08 -1.24 -5.81
CA LYS A 304 -16.09 -2.03 -4.57
C LYS A 304 -17.46 -1.96 -3.90
N ASP A 305 -18.05 -0.76 -3.79
CA ASP A 305 -19.36 -0.56 -3.20
C ASP A 305 -20.46 -1.28 -3.99
N ILE A 306 -20.41 -1.20 -5.33
CA ILE A 306 -21.28 -1.97 -6.23
C ILE A 306 -21.15 -3.47 -5.96
N GLY A 307 -19.92 -3.99 -5.90
CA GLY A 307 -19.66 -5.40 -5.65
C GLY A 307 -20.23 -5.88 -4.30
N GLN A 308 -20.04 -5.09 -3.24
CA GLN A 308 -20.60 -5.39 -1.91
C GLN A 308 -22.13 -5.42 -1.92
N MET A 309 -22.75 -4.45 -2.59
CA MET A 309 -24.21 -4.41 -2.73
C MET A 309 -24.73 -5.64 -3.48
N ILE A 310 -24.10 -6.01 -4.61
CA ILE A 310 -24.45 -7.22 -5.38
C ILE A 310 -24.38 -8.46 -4.48
N HIS A 311 -23.30 -8.63 -3.73
CA HIS A 311 -23.12 -9.80 -2.88
C HIS A 311 -24.15 -9.89 -1.74
N LYS A 312 -24.44 -8.76 -1.08
CA LYS A 312 -25.45 -8.71 -0.01
C LYS A 312 -26.83 -9.07 -0.54
N MET A 313 -27.24 -8.43 -1.64
CA MET A 313 -28.58 -8.64 -2.22
C MET A 313 -28.75 -10.05 -2.79
N ASP A 314 -27.74 -10.58 -3.49
CA ASP A 314 -27.77 -11.96 -4.02
C ASP A 314 -27.88 -13.00 -2.90
N SER A 315 -27.15 -12.80 -1.80
CA SER A 315 -27.21 -13.69 -0.64
C SER A 315 -28.58 -13.66 0.03
N ALA A 316 -29.15 -12.46 0.21
CA ALA A 316 -30.46 -12.28 0.83
C ALA A 316 -31.58 -12.92 -0.01
N LEU A 317 -31.60 -12.65 -1.32
CA LEU A 317 -32.54 -13.30 -2.23
C LEU A 317 -32.41 -14.82 -2.22
N LYS A 318 -31.19 -15.36 -2.26
CA LYS A 318 -30.97 -16.82 -2.17
C LYS A 318 -31.55 -17.41 -0.88
N GLN A 319 -31.42 -16.69 0.23
CA GLN A 319 -31.97 -17.10 1.51
C GLN A 319 -33.51 -17.12 1.49
N GLU A 320 -34.16 -16.07 0.96
CA GLU A 320 -35.63 -16.01 0.83
C GLU A 320 -36.18 -17.15 -0.04
N PHE A 321 -35.61 -17.35 -1.24
CA PHE A 321 -35.99 -18.46 -2.10
C PHE A 321 -35.82 -19.83 -1.44
N THR A 322 -34.80 -20.00 -0.59
CA THR A 322 -34.57 -21.25 0.13
C THR A 322 -35.59 -21.45 1.25
N GLN A 323 -35.94 -20.39 1.99
CA GLN A 323 -36.95 -20.46 3.05
C GLN A 323 -38.34 -20.73 2.50
N GLN A 324 -38.74 -20.07 1.41
CA GLN A 324 -40.04 -20.26 0.79
C GLN A 324 -40.23 -21.68 0.25
N ARG A 325 -39.20 -22.24 -0.41
CA ARG A 325 -39.21 -23.63 -0.90
C ARG A 325 -39.12 -24.66 0.23
N GLY A 326 -38.44 -24.33 1.33
CA GLY A 326 -38.41 -25.15 2.55
C GLY A 326 -39.77 -25.20 3.26
N ASN A 327 -40.51 -24.09 3.30
CA ASN A 327 -41.84 -23.99 3.90
C ASN A 327 -42.92 -24.66 3.03
N GLN A 328 -42.83 -24.58 1.69
CA GLN A 328 -43.75 -25.30 0.79
C GLN A 328 -43.56 -26.84 0.84
N GLY A 329 -42.46 -27.33 1.42
CA GLY A 329 -42.17 -28.77 1.58
C GLY A 329 -42.79 -29.43 2.82
N GLN A 330 -43.47 -28.69 3.72
CA GLN A 330 -43.97 -29.25 4.99
C GLN A 330 -45.46 -29.61 5.03
N ASP A 331 -46.26 -29.25 4.02
CA ASP A 331 -47.67 -29.65 3.91
C ASP A 331 -47.90 -30.69 2.80
N MET A 332 -47.43 -31.91 3.04
CA MET A 332 -47.88 -33.11 2.32
C MET A 332 -48.29 -34.19 3.33
N PRO A 333 -49.59 -34.30 3.69
CA PRO A 333 -50.13 -35.50 4.31
C PRO A 333 -50.33 -36.56 3.21
N GLY A 334 -49.26 -37.26 2.84
CA GLY A 334 -49.23 -38.14 1.67
C GLY A 334 -48.57 -39.48 1.94
N ASN A 335 -49.32 -40.38 2.57
CA ASN A 335 -48.97 -41.79 2.79
C ASN A 335 -48.68 -42.49 1.44
N GLY A 336 -47.41 -42.72 1.10
CA GLY A 336 -47.01 -43.30 -0.19
C GLY A 336 -45.86 -44.28 -0.07
N LYS A 337 -46.18 -45.55 0.24
CA LYS A 337 -45.27 -46.68 0.00
C LYS A 337 -44.99 -46.80 -1.50
N GLY A 338 -43.74 -46.62 -1.92
CA GLY A 338 -43.32 -46.83 -3.31
C GLY A 338 -41.87 -47.30 -3.39
N TYR A 339 -41.71 -48.59 -3.70
CA TYR A 339 -40.44 -49.27 -4.00
C TYR A 339 -39.87 -48.86 -5.36
N GLY A 340 -38.53 -48.90 -5.50
CA GLY A 340 -37.78 -48.93 -6.77
C GLY A 340 -36.58 -47.98 -6.73
N ASN A 341 -35.35 -48.39 -6.39
CA ASN A 341 -34.42 -49.27 -7.10
C ASN A 341 -34.36 -49.04 -8.62
N MET A 342 -33.34 -48.31 -9.09
CA MET A 342 -32.40 -48.59 -10.20
C MET A 342 -31.53 -47.33 -10.40
N GLY A 343 -30.20 -47.41 -10.27
CA GLY A 343 -29.27 -47.59 -11.39
C GLY A 343 -28.97 -46.23 -12.04
N GLY A 344 -27.82 -45.58 -11.83
CA GLY A 344 -26.50 -45.99 -12.34
C GLY A 344 -26.25 -45.34 -13.70
N GLY A 345 -25.32 -44.39 -13.81
CA GLY A 345 -24.93 -43.81 -15.10
C GLY A 345 -24.09 -42.54 -15.02
N ASN A 346 -22.80 -42.71 -15.30
CA ASN A 346 -21.74 -41.71 -15.46
C ASN A 346 -21.96 -40.78 -16.67
N SER A 347 -21.53 -39.50 -16.55
CA SER A 347 -20.73 -38.65 -17.46
C SER A 347 -21.08 -38.53 -18.97
N PRO A 348 -20.65 -37.48 -19.70
CA PRO A 348 -19.36 -36.77 -19.63
C PRO A 348 -19.28 -35.68 -18.57
#